data_AF-A0A0P4R2W2-F1
#
_entry.id   AF-A0A0P4R2W2-F1
#
_cell.length_a   1.000
_cell.length_b   1.000
_cell.length_c   1.000
_cell.angle_alpha   90.00
_cell.angle_beta   90.00
_cell.angle_gamma   90.00
#
_symmetry.space_group_name_H-M   'P 1'
#
loop_
_entity.id
_entity.type
_entity.pdbx_description
1 polymer ?
#
loop_
_entity_poly.entity_id
_entity_poly.type
_entity_poly.pdbx_seq_one_letter_code
_entity_poly.pdbx_strand_id
1 'polypeptide(L)'
;MTDTKYWTSAPDRIVRGSMGLCHLTVAQPPFTIDARSLPANDSDQARLFVESFGGIEEVLEDLGPRSVQTPLPSSVRSDLDIVHAAVWGGMRAISTPAFADDGNGNPLLAEAERMRERFPAARIVGHVTYYGGMEHTETVVILPDGAMFHASGWPDDEPFVVLGDPHAVTASLGLSSWMLTAADIDLDQPHHEIEWASLAGLALGHSDPWGWEEMQTTAFRVQHSDLSVCSMEGLYFI
;
A
#
# COMPACT_ATOMS: atom_id res chain seq x y z
N MET A 1 -29.46 3.36 13.00
CA MET A 1 -28.33 2.87 13.79
C MET A 1 -27.31 2.38 12.79
N THR A 2 -26.25 3.14 12.57
CA THR A 2 -25.14 2.75 11.69
C THR A 2 -24.41 1.61 12.38
N ASP A 3 -24.58 0.40 11.85
CA ASP A 3 -24.02 -0.83 12.40
C ASP A 3 -22.49 -0.75 12.28
N THR A 4 -21.82 -0.44 13.39
CA THR A 4 -20.36 -0.42 13.54
C THR A 4 -19.89 -1.82 13.92
N LYS A 5 -20.24 -2.82 13.10
CA LYS A 5 -20.38 -4.24 13.49
C LYS A 5 -19.28 -4.78 14.42
N TYR A 6 -18.01 -4.44 14.20
CA TYR A 6 -16.88 -4.86 15.05
C TYR A 6 -16.18 -3.73 15.81
N TRP A 7 -16.34 -2.47 15.39
CA TRP A 7 -15.68 -1.35 16.07
C TRP A 7 -16.24 -1.16 17.48
N THR A 8 -15.36 -1.07 18.48
CA THR A 8 -15.76 -0.69 19.85
C THR A 8 -15.73 0.84 20.03
N SER A 9 -14.93 1.51 19.21
CA SER A 9 -14.78 2.97 19.19
C SER A 9 -15.93 3.67 18.46
N ALA A 10 -16.38 4.80 19.02
CA ALA A 10 -17.44 5.61 18.41
C ALA A 10 -17.01 6.23 17.07
N PRO A 11 -17.94 6.47 16.12
CA PRO A 11 -17.66 7.07 14.82
C PRO A 11 -16.81 8.34 14.83
N ASP A 12 -17.03 9.21 15.81
CA ASP A 12 -16.40 10.51 16.00
C ASP A 12 -15.17 10.48 16.92
N ARG A 13 -14.75 9.30 17.39
CA ARG A 13 -13.54 9.17 18.21
C ARG A 13 -12.33 9.63 17.40
N ILE A 14 -11.54 10.52 17.98
CA ILE A 14 -10.33 11.07 17.36
C ILE A 14 -9.30 9.95 17.18
N VAL A 15 -8.74 9.86 15.99
CA VAL A 15 -7.65 8.95 15.63
C VAL A 15 -6.32 9.52 16.14
N ARG A 16 -5.48 8.64 16.68
CA ARG A 16 -4.10 8.98 17.03
C ARG A 16 -3.17 8.71 15.86
N GLY A 17 -2.09 9.48 15.82
CA GLY A 17 -1.12 9.41 14.74
C GLY A 17 -1.62 10.02 13.44
N SER A 18 -0.84 9.84 12.39
CA SER A 18 -1.21 10.25 11.02
C SER A 18 -0.69 9.22 10.02
N MET A 19 -1.44 9.04 8.94
CA MET A 19 -1.04 8.19 7.83
C MET A 19 -0.30 9.01 6.77
N GLY A 20 0.75 8.41 6.21
CA GLY A 20 1.33 8.84 4.94
C GLY A 20 0.72 8.04 3.79
N LEU A 21 1.58 7.44 2.97
CA LEU A 21 1.15 6.54 1.89
C LEU A 21 0.82 5.17 2.49
N CYS A 22 -0.32 4.57 2.16
CA CYS A 22 -0.69 3.23 2.63
C CYS A 22 -1.25 2.41 1.46
N HIS A 23 -0.41 2.12 0.45
CA HIS A 23 -0.87 1.56 -0.81
C HIS A 23 -0.29 0.20 -1.18
N LEU A 24 -1.01 -0.50 -2.06
CA LEU A 24 -0.58 -1.71 -2.74
C LEU A 24 -1.00 -1.63 -4.21
N THR A 25 -0.06 -1.93 -5.10
CA THR A 25 -0.23 -1.95 -6.56
C THR A 25 0.01 -3.35 -7.08
N VAL A 26 -0.88 -3.83 -7.94
CA VAL A 26 -0.77 -5.09 -8.69
C VAL A 26 -0.76 -4.75 -10.17
N ALA A 27 0.43 -4.77 -10.77
CA ALA A 27 0.63 -4.49 -12.19
C ALA A 27 0.77 -5.80 -12.96
N GLN A 28 -0.11 -6.05 -13.94
CA GLN A 28 0.03 -7.17 -14.88
C GLN A 28 0.92 -6.78 -16.07
N PRO A 29 1.58 -7.75 -16.73
CA PRO A 29 2.36 -7.47 -17.93
C PRO A 29 1.48 -6.89 -19.05
N PRO A 30 2.04 -6.07 -19.96
CA PRO A 30 3.45 -5.69 -20.03
C PRO A 30 3.85 -4.54 -19.08
N PHE A 31 5.04 -4.61 -18.48
CA PHE A 31 5.55 -3.63 -17.49
C PHE A 31 6.22 -2.39 -18.08
N THR A 32 6.08 -2.19 -19.40
CA THR A 32 6.69 -1.06 -20.12
C THR A 32 5.66 0.02 -20.45
N ILE A 33 4.45 -0.08 -19.91
CA ILE A 33 3.37 0.87 -20.14
C ILE A 33 3.61 2.11 -19.29
N ASP A 34 3.49 3.29 -19.90
CA ASP A 34 3.51 4.56 -19.17
C ASP A 34 2.17 4.73 -18.43
N ALA A 35 2.21 5.06 -17.13
CA ALA A 35 1.01 5.24 -16.33
C ALA A 35 0.01 6.23 -16.97
N ARG A 36 0.51 7.28 -17.63
CA ARG A 36 -0.30 8.31 -18.31
C ARG A 36 -1.04 7.79 -19.55
N SER A 37 -0.65 6.63 -20.05
CA SER A 37 -1.30 5.95 -21.19
C SER A 37 -2.32 4.91 -20.77
N LEU A 38 -2.45 4.64 -19.45
CA LEU A 38 -3.43 3.72 -18.93
C LEU A 38 -4.86 4.24 -19.17
N PRO A 39 -5.85 3.35 -19.33
CA PRO A 39 -7.23 3.78 -19.44
C PRO A 39 -7.71 4.45 -18.16
N ALA A 40 -8.82 5.19 -18.26
CA ALA A 40 -9.50 5.74 -17.10
C ALA A 40 -9.88 4.62 -16.10
N ASN A 41 -9.96 5.00 -14.82
CA ASN A 41 -10.34 4.08 -13.75
C ASN A 41 -11.71 3.45 -14.01
N ASP A 42 -11.77 2.13 -13.93
CA ASP A 42 -13.01 1.36 -13.91
C ASP A 42 -13.48 1.18 -12.45
N SER A 43 -14.47 1.99 -12.03
CA SER A 43 -14.97 1.99 -10.66
C SER A 43 -15.62 0.67 -10.25
N ASP A 44 -16.29 -0.01 -11.17
CA ASP A 44 -16.97 -1.28 -10.90
C ASP A 44 -15.93 -2.38 -10.67
N GLN A 45 -14.87 -2.42 -11.48
CA GLN A 45 -13.75 -3.33 -11.25
C GLN A 45 -12.93 -2.95 -10.01
N ALA A 46 -12.78 -1.66 -9.71
CA ALA A 46 -12.13 -1.21 -8.47
C ALA A 46 -12.90 -1.67 -7.23
N ARG A 47 -14.24 -1.61 -7.24
CA ARG A 47 -15.08 -2.15 -6.18
C ARG A 47 -14.86 -3.65 -5.99
N LEU A 48 -14.90 -4.44 -7.07
CA LEU A 48 -14.65 -5.89 -6.99
C LEU A 48 -13.23 -6.22 -6.52
N PHE A 49 -12.26 -5.36 -6.84
CA PHE A 49 -10.91 -5.49 -6.33
C PHE A 49 -10.88 -5.25 -4.82
N VAL A 50 -11.52 -4.19 -4.32
CA VAL A 50 -11.63 -3.90 -2.87
C VAL A 50 -12.30 -5.05 -2.10
N GLU A 51 -13.43 -5.56 -2.59
CA GLU A 51 -14.17 -6.67 -1.97
C GLU A 51 -13.38 -7.99 -1.93
N SER A 52 -12.24 -8.06 -2.60
CA SER A 52 -11.41 -9.25 -2.66
C SER A 52 -10.21 -9.26 -1.71
N PHE A 53 -10.01 -8.17 -0.95
CA PHE A 53 -8.96 -8.06 0.07
C PHE A 53 -9.34 -8.83 1.33
N GLY A 54 -8.36 -9.47 1.99
CA GLY A 54 -8.61 -10.25 3.20
C GLY A 54 -9.14 -9.42 4.38
N GLY A 55 -8.80 -8.12 4.42
CA GLY A 55 -9.19 -7.19 5.47
C GLY A 55 -10.54 -6.50 5.27
N ILE A 56 -11.27 -6.81 4.20
CA ILE A 56 -12.53 -6.13 3.83
C ILE A 56 -13.65 -7.17 3.70
N GLU A 57 -14.75 -6.98 4.43
CA GLU A 57 -15.94 -7.84 4.32
C GLU A 57 -16.90 -7.37 3.22
N GLU A 58 -17.08 -6.06 3.09
CA GLU A 58 -18.08 -5.47 2.19
C GLU A 58 -17.73 -4.02 1.83
N VAL A 59 -18.06 -3.61 0.60
CA VAL A 59 -18.10 -2.19 0.21
C VAL A 59 -19.50 -1.63 0.45
N LEU A 60 -19.62 -0.68 1.38
CA LEU A 60 -20.89 -0.11 1.83
C LEU A 60 -21.36 1.06 0.96
N GLU A 61 -20.43 1.90 0.49
CA GLU A 61 -20.74 3.14 -0.22
C GLU A 61 -19.66 3.48 -1.25
N ASP A 62 -20.06 4.02 -2.40
CA ASP A 62 -19.17 4.69 -3.35
C ASP A 62 -19.18 6.20 -3.07
N LEU A 63 -18.03 6.75 -2.71
CA LEU A 63 -17.82 8.16 -2.36
C LEU A 63 -17.32 9.00 -3.53
N GLY A 64 -17.25 8.40 -4.73
CA GLY A 64 -16.87 9.03 -5.99
C GLY A 64 -15.36 9.11 -6.23
N PRO A 65 -14.96 9.72 -7.36
CA PRO A 65 -13.57 9.79 -7.77
C PRO A 65 -12.73 10.67 -6.85
N ARG A 66 -11.44 10.33 -6.70
CA ARG A 66 -10.41 11.09 -6.01
C ARG A 66 -9.12 11.04 -6.82
N SER A 67 -8.29 12.08 -6.74
CA SER A 67 -6.92 11.98 -7.25
C SER A 67 -6.13 10.98 -6.41
N VAL A 68 -5.21 10.24 -7.02
CA VAL A 68 -4.25 9.37 -6.32
C VAL A 68 -3.40 10.14 -5.29
N GLN A 69 -3.26 11.45 -5.46
CA GLN A 69 -2.54 12.33 -4.52
C GLN A 69 -3.41 12.79 -3.33
N THR A 70 -4.71 12.48 -3.33
CA THR A 70 -5.57 12.77 -2.19
C THR A 70 -5.23 11.81 -1.05
N PRO A 71 -4.71 12.29 0.09
CA PRO A 71 -4.38 11.43 1.21
C PRO A 71 -5.63 10.77 1.78
N LEU A 72 -5.47 9.60 2.39
CA LEU A 72 -6.54 8.98 3.15
C LEU A 72 -6.92 9.87 4.34
N PRO A 73 -8.22 10.10 4.58
CA PRO A 73 -8.63 10.83 5.77
C PRO A 73 -8.32 9.99 7.03
N SER A 74 -7.92 10.67 8.11
CA SER A 74 -7.49 10.01 9.35
C SER A 74 -7.76 10.84 10.61
N SER A 75 -8.81 11.68 10.61
CA SER A 75 -9.09 12.59 11.73
C SER A 75 -9.94 11.91 12.80
N VAL A 76 -10.95 11.17 12.37
CA VAL A 76 -11.88 10.44 13.25
C VAL A 76 -12.01 8.99 12.82
N ARG A 77 -12.53 8.14 13.70
CA ARG A 77 -12.65 6.70 13.44
C ARG A 77 -13.40 6.40 12.14
N SER A 78 -14.42 7.18 11.77
CA SER A 78 -15.14 6.99 10.50
C SER A 78 -14.35 7.24 9.24
N ASP A 79 -13.22 7.90 9.36
CA ASP A 79 -12.31 8.07 8.25
C ASP A 79 -11.54 6.78 7.95
N LEU A 80 -11.31 5.94 8.97
CA LEU A 80 -10.64 4.66 8.83
C LEU A 80 -11.44 3.61 8.04
N ASP A 81 -12.72 3.86 7.76
CA ASP A 81 -13.52 3.01 6.88
C ASP A 81 -13.38 3.42 5.39
N ILE A 82 -12.59 4.45 5.08
CA ILE A 82 -12.44 4.97 3.71
C ILE A 82 -11.19 4.36 3.08
N VAL A 83 -11.36 3.79 1.90
CA VAL A 83 -10.27 3.30 1.05
C VAL A 83 -10.33 3.97 -0.31
N HIS A 84 -9.18 4.15 -0.96
CA HIS A 84 -9.10 4.58 -2.35
C HIS A 84 -8.67 3.39 -3.20
N ALA A 85 -9.37 3.08 -4.28
CA ALA A 85 -8.99 1.99 -5.17
C ALA A 85 -9.16 2.33 -6.63
N ALA A 86 -8.39 1.67 -7.49
CA ALA A 86 -8.47 1.86 -8.93
C ALA A 86 -8.17 0.59 -9.71
N VAL A 87 -8.75 0.52 -10.91
CA VAL A 87 -8.37 -0.43 -11.95
C VAL A 87 -8.19 0.35 -13.25
N TRP A 88 -6.94 0.49 -13.67
CA TRP A 88 -6.54 1.12 -14.93
C TRP A 88 -6.10 0.03 -15.92
N GLY A 89 -7.07 -0.78 -16.38
CA GLY A 89 -6.82 -1.91 -17.27
C GLY A 89 -6.00 -3.03 -16.60
N GLY A 90 -4.73 -3.19 -16.99
CA GLY A 90 -3.84 -4.22 -16.45
C GLY A 90 -3.28 -3.89 -15.05
N MET A 91 -3.50 -2.68 -14.55
CA MET A 91 -3.02 -2.23 -13.25
C MET A 91 -4.18 -2.06 -12.27
N ARG A 92 -4.01 -2.58 -11.06
CA ARG A 92 -4.95 -2.42 -9.95
C ARG A 92 -4.22 -1.86 -8.75
N ALA A 93 -4.87 -1.00 -8.00
CA ALA A 93 -4.26 -0.36 -6.86
C ALA A 93 -5.29 -0.10 -5.75
N ILE A 94 -4.84 -0.16 -4.50
CA ILE A 94 -5.64 0.21 -3.34
C ILE A 94 -4.76 0.99 -2.37
N SER A 95 -5.36 1.96 -1.69
CA SER A 95 -4.83 2.61 -0.50
C SER A 95 -5.83 2.43 0.64
N THR A 96 -5.38 1.89 1.77
CA THR A 96 -6.25 1.58 2.91
C THR A 96 -5.54 1.78 4.26
N PRO A 97 -6.24 2.31 5.28
CA PRO A 97 -5.69 2.46 6.63
C PRO A 97 -5.36 1.13 7.30
N ALA A 98 -5.95 0.03 6.83
CA ALA A 98 -5.73 -1.32 7.37
C ALA A 98 -4.34 -1.89 7.05
N PHE A 99 -3.56 -1.25 6.18
CA PHE A 99 -2.15 -1.61 5.95
C PHE A 99 -1.19 -0.98 6.96
N ALA A 100 -1.62 0.02 7.73
CA ALA A 100 -0.77 0.57 8.78
C ALA A 100 -0.63 -0.43 9.93
N ASP A 101 0.54 -0.41 10.56
CA ASP A 101 0.91 -1.27 11.68
C ASP A 101 1.98 -0.60 12.54
N ASP A 102 2.17 -1.07 13.77
CA ASP A 102 3.19 -0.61 14.71
C ASP A 102 4.44 -1.53 14.76
N GLY A 103 4.61 -2.38 13.75
CA GLY A 103 5.75 -3.29 13.58
C GLY A 103 5.52 -4.71 14.11
N ASN A 104 4.28 -5.07 14.45
CA ASN A 104 3.94 -6.36 15.05
C ASN A 104 3.18 -7.33 14.11
N GLY A 105 2.58 -6.82 13.03
CA GLY A 105 1.64 -7.55 12.19
C GLY A 105 2.00 -7.67 10.71
N ASN A 106 2.71 -6.70 10.13
CA ASN A 106 3.03 -6.62 8.68
C ASN A 106 1.83 -6.92 7.75
N PRO A 107 0.69 -6.20 7.90
CA PRO A 107 -0.53 -6.46 7.14
C PRO A 107 -0.34 -6.24 5.63
N LEU A 108 0.56 -5.34 5.22
CA LEU A 108 0.88 -5.11 3.82
C LEU A 108 1.52 -6.36 3.19
N LEU A 109 2.52 -6.95 3.86
CA LEU A 109 3.17 -8.18 3.38
C LEU A 109 2.17 -9.31 3.22
N ALA A 110 1.33 -9.55 4.23
CA ALA A 110 0.34 -10.62 4.21
C ALA A 110 -0.64 -10.48 3.02
N GLU A 111 -1.03 -9.26 2.68
CA GLU A 111 -1.89 -9.01 1.54
C GLU A 111 -1.14 -9.09 0.20
N ALA A 112 0.12 -8.63 0.14
CA ALA A 112 0.96 -8.77 -1.04
C ALA A 112 1.18 -10.25 -1.41
N GLU A 113 1.36 -11.14 -0.42
CA GLU A 113 1.44 -12.58 -0.63
C GLU A 113 0.15 -13.17 -1.21
N ARG A 114 -1.03 -12.75 -0.70
CA ARG A 114 -2.33 -13.15 -1.27
C ARG A 114 -2.49 -12.67 -2.71
N MET A 115 -2.07 -11.44 -3.00
CA MET A 115 -2.07 -10.92 -4.37
C MET A 115 -1.13 -11.70 -5.26
N ARG A 116 -0.02 -12.20 -4.74
CA ARG A 116 0.95 -13.01 -5.49
C ARG A 116 0.39 -14.37 -5.88
N GLU A 117 -0.31 -15.04 -4.97
CA GLU A 117 -1.01 -16.29 -5.25
C GLU A 117 -2.08 -16.12 -6.34
N ARG A 118 -2.82 -15.01 -6.27
CA ARG A 118 -3.90 -14.72 -7.21
C ARG A 118 -3.41 -14.22 -8.57
N PHE A 119 -2.33 -13.45 -8.59
CA PHE A 119 -1.77 -12.83 -9.78
C PHE A 119 -0.30 -13.23 -9.97
N PRO A 120 -0.03 -14.50 -10.33
CA PRO A 120 1.33 -15.01 -10.45
C PRO A 120 2.13 -14.42 -11.63
N ALA A 121 1.52 -13.67 -12.52
CA ALA A 121 2.26 -12.94 -13.56
C ALA A 121 2.52 -11.49 -13.16
N ALA A 122 1.96 -11.00 -12.05
CA ALA A 122 2.01 -9.59 -11.69
C ALA A 122 3.31 -9.20 -10.99
N ARG A 123 3.68 -7.93 -11.18
CA ARG A 123 4.57 -7.18 -10.30
C ARG A 123 3.71 -6.56 -9.20
N ILE A 124 4.06 -6.82 -7.95
CA ILE A 124 3.33 -6.36 -6.77
C ILE A 124 4.24 -5.44 -5.99
N VAL A 125 3.79 -4.22 -5.72
CA VAL A 125 4.57 -3.19 -5.04
C VAL A 125 3.67 -2.50 -4.03
N GLY A 126 4.09 -2.43 -2.78
CA GLY A 126 3.36 -1.75 -1.72
C GLY A 126 4.28 -0.93 -0.84
N HIS A 127 3.73 0.13 -0.27
CA HIS A 127 4.41 0.98 0.69
C HIS A 127 3.41 1.54 1.70
N VAL A 128 3.82 1.55 2.96
CA VAL A 128 3.11 2.07 4.11
C VAL A 128 4.02 3.03 4.88
N THR A 129 3.46 4.17 5.25
CA THR A 129 4.03 5.11 6.20
C THR A 129 2.99 5.42 7.26
N TYR A 130 3.33 5.19 8.52
CA TYR A 130 2.48 5.53 9.66
C TYR A 130 3.28 6.26 10.72
N TYR A 131 2.72 7.36 11.24
CA TYR A 131 3.34 8.14 12.30
C TYR A 131 2.53 8.01 13.59
N GLY A 132 3.01 7.18 14.51
CA GLY A 132 2.39 6.90 15.82
C GLY A 132 3.15 7.51 17.00
N GLY A 133 3.93 8.56 16.76
CA GLY A 133 4.91 9.12 17.71
C GLY A 133 6.36 8.94 17.23
N MET A 134 6.61 7.85 16.52
CA MET A 134 7.75 7.67 15.61
C MET A 134 7.21 7.15 14.28
N GLU A 135 7.95 7.40 13.20
CA GLU A 135 7.59 6.93 11.86
C GLU A 135 7.92 5.44 11.72
N HIS A 136 6.92 4.65 11.38
CA HIS A 136 7.08 3.26 10.97
C HIS A 136 6.80 3.16 9.48
N THR A 137 7.66 2.43 8.76
CA THR A 137 7.52 2.18 7.34
C THR A 137 7.46 0.68 7.07
N GLU A 138 6.68 0.30 6.06
CA GLU A 138 6.67 -1.06 5.52
C GLU A 138 6.67 -0.98 4.00
N THR A 139 7.56 -1.71 3.34
CA THR A 139 7.70 -1.73 1.88
C THR A 139 7.81 -3.16 1.40
N VAL A 140 7.11 -3.50 0.32
CA VAL A 140 7.16 -4.82 -0.29
C VAL A 140 7.25 -4.72 -1.80
N VAL A 141 8.15 -5.50 -2.40
CA VAL A 141 8.24 -5.70 -3.85
C VAL A 141 8.28 -7.19 -4.13
N ILE A 142 7.40 -7.67 -4.99
CA ILE A 142 7.37 -9.06 -5.46
C ILE A 142 7.28 -9.07 -6.98
N LEU A 143 8.28 -9.67 -7.63
CA LEU A 143 8.38 -9.73 -9.08
C LEU A 143 7.84 -11.07 -9.64
N PRO A 144 7.45 -11.11 -10.93
CA PRO A 144 6.90 -12.32 -11.54
C PRO A 144 7.82 -13.54 -11.54
N ASP A 145 9.14 -13.32 -11.53
CA ASP A 145 10.17 -14.37 -11.50
C ASP A 145 10.48 -14.87 -10.08
N GLY A 146 9.82 -14.30 -9.06
CA GLY A 146 9.98 -14.67 -7.65
C GLY A 146 11.01 -13.84 -6.89
N ALA A 147 11.76 -12.96 -7.55
CA ALA A 147 12.60 -12.01 -6.83
C ALA A 147 11.73 -11.08 -5.99
N MET A 148 12.08 -10.92 -4.71
CA MET A 148 11.29 -10.13 -3.78
C MET A 148 12.13 -9.54 -2.65
N PHE A 149 11.65 -8.44 -2.06
CA PHE A 149 12.06 -8.01 -0.74
C PHE A 149 10.86 -7.46 0.04
N HIS A 150 10.98 -7.53 1.36
CA HIS A 150 10.12 -6.85 2.32
C HIS A 150 11.00 -6.13 3.33
N ALA A 151 10.68 -4.88 3.63
CA ALA A 151 11.47 -4.00 4.48
C ALA A 151 10.51 -3.29 5.44
N SER A 152 10.69 -3.46 6.75
CA SER A 152 9.78 -2.89 7.76
C SER A 152 10.53 -2.46 9.02
N GLY A 153 10.20 -1.27 9.53
CA GLY A 153 10.78 -0.76 10.77
C GLY A 153 10.71 0.77 10.87
N TRP A 154 11.52 1.30 11.78
CA TRP A 154 11.64 2.74 12.03
C TRP A 154 12.84 3.30 11.27
N PRO A 155 12.66 4.22 10.30
CA PRO A 155 13.78 4.89 9.65
C PRO A 155 14.70 5.56 10.70
N ASP A 156 16.01 5.51 10.47
CA ASP A 156 17.04 6.03 11.37
C ASP A 156 17.08 5.39 12.78
N ASP A 157 16.37 4.28 13.01
CA ASP A 157 16.35 3.57 14.30
C ASP A 157 16.26 2.04 14.14
N GLU A 158 16.52 1.31 15.22
CA GLU A 158 16.41 -0.15 15.27
C GLU A 158 15.24 -0.58 16.18
N PRO A 159 14.53 -1.68 15.85
CA PRO A 159 14.86 -2.66 14.83
C PRO A 159 14.31 -2.31 13.44
N PHE A 160 15.06 -2.69 12.40
CA PHE A 160 14.63 -2.64 11.01
C PHE A 160 14.85 -3.99 10.33
N VAL A 161 13.76 -4.61 9.89
CA VAL A 161 13.75 -5.97 9.36
C VAL A 161 13.70 -5.93 7.84
N VAL A 162 14.60 -6.69 7.21
CA VAL A 162 14.56 -6.93 5.77
C VAL A 162 14.50 -8.43 5.53
N LEU A 163 13.52 -8.86 4.72
CA LEU A 163 13.34 -10.21 4.24
C LEU A 163 13.51 -10.25 2.71
N GLY A 164 13.96 -11.38 2.18
CA GLY A 164 14.22 -11.54 0.75
C GLY A 164 15.58 -11.00 0.32
N ASP A 165 15.70 -10.62 -0.95
CA ASP A 165 16.95 -10.17 -1.55
C ASP A 165 16.71 -8.92 -2.45
N PRO A 166 16.95 -7.71 -1.93
CA PRO A 166 16.87 -6.47 -2.71
C PRO A 166 17.82 -6.45 -3.92
N HIS A 167 18.99 -7.11 -3.85
CA HIS A 167 19.90 -7.21 -4.99
C HIS A 167 19.31 -8.09 -6.10
N ALA A 168 18.63 -9.19 -5.76
CA ALA A 168 17.90 -9.98 -6.76
C ALA A 168 16.78 -9.19 -7.43
N VAL A 169 16.05 -8.35 -6.68
CA VAL A 169 15.02 -7.46 -7.23
C VAL A 169 15.62 -6.44 -8.21
N THR A 170 16.69 -5.74 -7.81
CA THR A 170 17.36 -4.77 -8.70
C THR A 170 17.90 -5.42 -9.97
N ALA A 171 18.50 -6.61 -9.86
CA ALA A 171 18.99 -7.38 -10.99
C ALA A 171 17.87 -7.81 -11.95
N SER A 172 16.75 -8.32 -11.42
CA SER A 172 15.58 -8.75 -12.20
C SER A 172 14.94 -7.59 -12.98
N LEU A 173 14.87 -6.40 -12.36
CA LEU A 173 14.38 -5.18 -12.99
C LEU A 173 15.38 -4.58 -14.00
N GLY A 174 16.63 -5.06 -14.03
CA GLY A 174 17.69 -4.48 -14.84
C GLY A 174 18.11 -3.09 -14.39
N LEU A 175 17.94 -2.76 -13.10
CA LEU A 175 18.35 -1.48 -12.54
C LEU A 175 19.87 -1.39 -12.47
N SER A 176 20.43 -0.40 -13.15
CA SER A 176 21.86 -0.10 -13.11
C SER A 176 22.23 0.73 -11.88
N SER A 177 23.50 0.68 -11.48
CA SER A 177 24.01 1.45 -10.33
C SER A 177 23.68 2.94 -10.38
N TRP A 178 23.75 3.58 -11.56
CA TRP A 178 23.41 5.00 -11.69
C TRP A 178 21.93 5.30 -11.40
N MET A 179 21.01 4.36 -11.67
CA MET A 179 19.59 4.53 -11.35
C MET A 179 19.37 4.49 -9.84
N LEU A 180 20.07 3.57 -9.15
CA LEU A 180 20.04 3.48 -7.69
C LEU A 180 20.63 4.75 -7.06
N THR A 181 21.81 5.18 -7.51
CA THR A 181 22.43 6.44 -7.04
C THR A 181 21.56 7.66 -7.32
N ALA A 182 20.90 7.74 -8.47
CA ALA A 182 20.00 8.86 -8.81
C ALA A 182 18.75 8.90 -7.91
N ALA A 183 18.36 7.76 -7.33
CA ALA A 183 17.29 7.63 -6.36
C ALA A 183 17.80 7.62 -4.91
N ASP A 184 19.08 7.92 -4.68
CA ASP A 184 19.74 7.91 -3.37
C ASP A 184 19.67 6.55 -2.63
N ILE A 185 19.74 5.45 -3.39
CA ILE A 185 19.70 4.09 -2.85
C ILE A 185 21.10 3.49 -2.86
N ASP A 186 21.57 3.11 -1.67
CA ASP A 186 22.76 2.30 -1.45
C ASP A 186 22.40 1.06 -0.61
N LEU A 187 22.31 -0.10 -1.28
CA LEU A 187 21.89 -1.35 -0.63
C LEU A 187 22.93 -1.92 0.34
N ASP A 188 24.16 -1.37 0.37
CA ASP A 188 25.20 -1.78 1.29
C ASP A 188 25.17 -0.98 2.63
N GLN A 189 24.23 -0.03 2.78
CA GLN A 189 24.02 0.73 4.01
C GLN A 189 23.25 -0.07 5.08
N PRO A 190 23.29 0.36 6.36
CA PRO A 190 22.38 -0.15 7.38
C PRO A 190 20.92 -0.04 6.92
N HIS A 191 20.14 -1.09 7.15
CA HIS A 191 18.79 -1.18 6.59
C HIS A 191 17.85 -0.03 6.99
N HIS A 192 18.02 0.54 8.18
CA HIS A 192 17.23 1.67 8.67
C HIS A 192 17.60 3.01 8.02
N GLU A 193 18.73 3.09 7.32
CA GLU A 193 19.18 4.27 6.58
C GLU A 193 18.78 4.23 5.09
N ILE A 194 18.29 3.09 4.60
CA ILE A 194 17.92 2.90 3.19
C ILE A 194 16.49 3.42 2.93
N GLU A 195 16.33 4.27 1.91
CA GLU A 195 15.03 4.75 1.44
C GLU A 195 14.30 3.67 0.59
N TRP A 196 13.67 2.70 1.28
CA TRP A 196 13.00 1.56 0.64
C TRP A 196 11.85 1.97 -0.28
N ALA A 197 11.14 3.07 0.03
CA ALA A 197 10.05 3.57 -0.81
C ALA A 197 10.55 3.99 -2.20
N SER A 198 11.76 4.56 -2.28
CA SER A 198 12.40 4.89 -3.55
C SER A 198 12.69 3.65 -4.39
N LEU A 199 13.11 2.55 -3.77
CA LEU A 199 13.31 1.28 -4.49
C LEU A 199 11.98 0.70 -4.99
N ALA A 200 10.91 0.81 -4.20
CA ALA A 200 9.56 0.44 -4.64
C ALA A 200 9.08 1.30 -5.82
N GLY A 201 9.34 2.61 -5.79
CA GLY A 201 9.07 3.52 -6.91
C GLY A 201 9.81 3.10 -8.18
N LEU A 202 11.09 2.76 -8.08
CA LEU A 202 11.86 2.21 -9.21
C LEU A 202 11.29 0.88 -9.72
N ALA A 203 10.74 0.05 -8.84
CA ALA A 203 10.09 -1.19 -9.23
C ALA A 203 8.85 -0.95 -10.09
N LEU A 204 8.06 0.10 -9.86
CA LEU A 204 6.97 0.48 -10.77
C LEU A 204 7.46 1.28 -11.99
N GLY A 205 8.52 2.08 -11.82
CA GLY A 205 9.12 2.88 -12.88
C GLY A 205 8.12 3.83 -13.54
N HIS A 206 8.13 3.90 -14.87
CA HIS A 206 7.17 4.72 -15.62
C HIS A 206 5.71 4.24 -15.51
N SER A 207 5.49 3.03 -15.00
CA SER A 207 4.15 2.50 -14.75
C SER A 207 3.61 2.92 -13.39
N ASP A 208 4.37 3.63 -12.55
CA ASP A 208 3.89 4.08 -11.24
C ASP A 208 2.68 5.04 -11.38
N PRO A 209 1.48 4.65 -10.92
CA PRO A 209 0.31 5.49 -11.01
C PRO A 209 0.26 6.58 -9.93
N TRP A 210 0.99 6.43 -8.82
CA TRP A 210 0.89 7.30 -7.65
C TRP A 210 1.60 8.64 -7.83
N GLY A 211 2.52 8.73 -8.79
CA GLY A 211 3.26 9.95 -9.10
C GLY A 211 2.52 10.97 -9.97
N TRP A 212 1.30 10.68 -10.45
CA TRP A 212 0.60 11.50 -11.46
C TRP A 212 -0.75 12.02 -10.94
N GLU A 213 -0.87 13.32 -10.74
CA GLU A 213 -2.09 13.96 -10.18
C GLU A 213 -3.35 13.67 -11.00
N GLU A 214 -3.20 13.52 -12.32
CA GLU A 214 -4.28 13.23 -13.26
C GLU A 214 -4.86 11.82 -13.08
N MET A 215 -4.12 10.90 -12.44
CA MET A 215 -4.62 9.57 -12.14
C MET A 215 -5.71 9.64 -11.07
N GLN A 216 -6.83 8.97 -11.34
CA GLN A 216 -7.99 8.95 -10.47
C GLN A 216 -8.20 7.56 -9.88
N THR A 217 -8.51 7.51 -8.60
CA THR A 217 -9.09 6.37 -7.88
C THR A 217 -10.58 6.64 -7.64
N THR A 218 -11.29 5.63 -7.15
CA THR A 218 -12.61 5.77 -6.53
C THR A 218 -12.46 5.59 -5.03
N ALA A 219 -13.03 6.50 -4.25
CA ALA A 219 -13.12 6.35 -2.80
C ALA A 219 -14.33 5.48 -2.45
N PHE A 220 -14.13 4.50 -1.58
CA PHE A 220 -15.18 3.63 -1.08
C PHE A 220 -15.22 3.67 0.44
N ARG A 221 -16.42 3.61 1.00
CA ARG A 221 -16.62 3.26 2.40
C ARG A 221 -16.76 1.75 2.52
N VAL A 222 -16.02 1.14 3.42
CA VAL A 222 -15.98 -0.31 3.59
C VAL A 222 -16.31 -0.75 5.01
N GLN A 223 -16.78 -1.99 5.12
CA GLN A 223 -16.77 -2.72 6.37
C GLN A 223 -15.50 -3.56 6.44
N HIS A 224 -14.66 -3.27 7.41
CA HIS A 224 -13.45 -4.06 7.67
C HIS A 224 -13.79 -5.38 8.37
N SER A 225 -12.92 -6.37 8.15
CA SER A 225 -12.98 -7.64 8.88
C SER A 225 -12.75 -7.43 10.38
N ASP A 226 -13.28 -8.33 11.21
CA ASP A 226 -13.07 -8.30 12.68
C ASP A 226 -11.58 -8.23 13.06
N LEU A 227 -10.74 -9.02 12.38
CA LEU A 227 -9.29 -8.99 12.59
C LEU A 227 -8.67 -7.63 12.26
N SER A 228 -9.04 -7.06 11.11
CA SER A 228 -8.56 -5.72 10.71
C SER A 228 -9.02 -4.64 11.68
N VAL A 229 -10.28 -4.70 12.15
CA VAL A 229 -10.79 -3.78 13.17
C VAL A 229 -10.01 -3.91 14.47
N CYS A 230 -9.75 -5.14 14.94
CA CYS A 230 -8.96 -5.37 16.15
C CYS A 230 -7.55 -4.75 16.05
N SER A 231 -6.84 -4.98 14.93
CA SER A 231 -5.52 -4.38 14.68
C SER A 231 -5.59 -2.85 14.62
N MET A 232 -6.53 -2.30 13.86
CA MET A 232 -6.69 -0.85 13.74
C MET A 232 -7.08 -0.19 15.08
N GLU A 233 -7.88 -0.84 15.93
CA GLU A 233 -8.18 -0.31 17.26
C GLU A 233 -6.94 -0.25 18.15
N GLY A 234 -6.09 -1.28 18.08
CA GLY A 234 -4.80 -1.29 18.75
C GLY A 234 -3.89 -0.16 18.28
N LEU A 235 -3.84 0.08 16.97
CA LEU A 235 -2.95 1.07 16.37
C LEU A 235 -3.39 2.52 16.57
N TYR A 236 -4.67 2.81 16.32
CA TYR A 236 -5.16 4.19 16.18
C TYR A 236 -5.77 4.77 17.47
N PHE A 237 -6.02 3.96 18.51
CA PHE A 237 -6.76 4.40 19.69
C PHE A 237 -6.15 4.05 21.05
N ILE A 238 -5.14 3.17 21.09
CA ILE A 238 -4.39 2.81 22.32
C ILE A 238 -3.17 3.72 22.47
#